data_AF-A0A2V3JAJ4-F1
#
_entry.id   AF-A0A2V3JAJ4-F1
#
_cell.length_a   1.000
_cell.length_b   1.000
_cell.length_c   1.000
_cell.angle_alpha   90.00
_cell.angle_beta   90.00
_cell.angle_gamma   90.00
#
_symmetry.space_group_name_H-M   'P 1'
#
loop_
_entity.id
_entity.type
_entity.pdbx_description
1 polymer ?
#
loop_
_entity_poly.entity_id
_entity_poly.type
_entity_poly.pdbx_seq_one_letter_code
_entity_poly.pdbx_strand_id
1 'polypeptide(L)'
;MDNVEHFDSTGDKVSNLGDYYVDLYHFARLIKTSINDSEIQNDAQNVMDAITNAVIANYIGYEHSNSQGISIYLSDPRYNEMHKIYETEVVFSRDTDEFLSTYNDLQPPETTITDGQSKWVL
;
A
#
# COMPACT_ATOMS: atom_id res chain seq x y z
N MET A 1 -10.79 6.23 -6.36
CA MET A 1 -10.66 5.88 -4.94
C MET A 1 -10.38 4.40 -4.90
N ASP A 2 -9.22 4.05 -4.39
CA ASP A 2 -8.82 2.68 -4.07
C ASP A 2 -9.76 2.10 -3.00
N ASN A 3 -9.93 0.77 -3.04
CA ASN A 3 -10.86 0.05 -2.15
C ASN A 3 -10.27 -0.20 -0.75
N VAL A 4 -9.12 0.39 -0.43
CA VAL A 4 -8.43 0.19 0.84
C VAL A 4 -8.94 1.17 1.89
N GLU A 5 -8.85 0.79 3.16
CA GLU A 5 -9.28 1.66 4.25
C GLU A 5 -8.14 2.61 4.61
N HIS A 6 -8.37 3.91 4.48
CA HIS A 6 -7.37 4.94 4.78
C HIS A 6 -7.50 5.41 6.21
N PHE A 7 -6.36 5.73 6.81
CA PHE A 7 -6.29 6.54 8.01
C PHE A 7 -6.41 8.01 7.60
N ASP A 8 -7.52 8.63 7.98
CA ASP A 8 -7.79 10.04 7.78
C ASP A 8 -6.87 10.87 8.67
N SER A 9 -5.81 11.41 8.07
CA SER A 9 -4.79 12.17 8.81
C SER A 9 -5.20 13.62 9.03
N THR A 10 -6.16 14.13 8.26
CA THR A 10 -6.61 15.52 8.26
C THR A 10 -7.93 15.72 9.01
N GLY A 11 -8.64 14.64 9.34
CA GLY A 11 -9.92 14.62 10.04
C GLY A 11 -11.09 15.09 9.19
N ASP A 12 -10.92 15.18 7.86
CA ASP A 12 -11.92 15.71 6.94
C ASP A 12 -12.87 14.65 6.37
N LYS A 13 -12.65 13.37 6.72
CA LYS A 13 -13.42 12.19 6.27
C LYS A 13 -13.43 12.01 4.75
N VAL A 14 -12.46 12.56 4.04
CA VAL A 14 -12.33 12.45 2.58
C VAL A 14 -10.97 11.85 2.26
N SER A 15 -10.94 10.68 1.62
CA SER A 15 -9.72 10.11 1.02
C SER A 15 -9.12 11.11 0.02
N ASN A 16 -8.09 11.83 0.45
CA ASN A 16 -7.46 12.90 -0.33
C ASN A 16 -5.94 12.72 -0.42
N LEU A 17 -5.25 13.66 -1.08
CA LEU A 17 -3.81 13.59 -1.31
C LEU A 17 -2.95 13.58 -0.03
N GLY A 18 -3.55 13.83 1.13
CA GLY A 18 -2.95 13.76 2.47
C GLY A 18 -3.13 12.42 3.20
N ASP A 19 -3.92 11.47 2.68
CA ASP A 19 -4.20 10.20 3.38
C ASP A 19 -3.24 9.09 2.94
N TYR A 20 -1.97 9.30 3.29
CA TYR A 20 -0.85 8.44 2.93
C TYR A 20 -0.82 7.07 3.61
N TYR A 21 -1.67 6.90 4.63
CA TYR A 21 -1.65 5.72 5.49
C TYR A 21 -2.88 4.87 5.23
N VAL A 22 -2.66 3.58 5.01
CA VAL A 22 -3.71 2.60 4.78
C VAL A 22 -3.68 1.53 5.86
N ASP A 23 -4.83 0.93 6.18
CA ASP A 23 -4.88 -0.20 7.09
C ASP A 23 -4.16 -1.42 6.47
N LEU A 24 -3.10 -1.87 7.15
CA LEU A 24 -2.20 -2.89 6.61
C LEU A 24 -2.89 -4.25 6.47
N TYR A 25 -3.78 -4.60 7.40
CA TYR A 25 -4.53 -5.85 7.32
C TYR A 25 -5.52 -5.80 6.15
N HIS A 26 -6.26 -4.70 6.03
CA HIS A 26 -7.21 -4.55 4.93
C HIS A 26 -6.50 -4.59 3.58
N PHE A 27 -5.35 -3.92 3.48
CA PHE A 27 -4.51 -3.96 2.29
C PHE A 27 -4.06 -5.39 1.94
N ALA A 28 -3.54 -6.15 2.91
CA ALA A 28 -3.17 -7.56 2.71
C ALA A 28 -4.37 -8.43 2.29
N ARG A 29 -5.55 -8.21 2.88
CA ARG A 29 -6.78 -8.91 2.49
C ARG A 29 -7.17 -8.62 1.03
N LEU A 30 -7.00 -7.38 0.57
CA LEU A 30 -7.24 -7.02 -0.83
C LEU A 30 -6.25 -7.73 -1.77
N ILE A 31 -4.96 -7.75 -1.43
CA ILE A 31 -3.94 -8.50 -2.20
C ILE A 31 -4.34 -9.98 -2.33
N LYS A 32 -4.63 -10.63 -1.20
CA LYS A 32 -5.00 -12.05 -1.15
C LYS A 32 -6.23 -12.37 -2.01
N THR A 33 -7.22 -11.47 -2.03
CA THR A 33 -8.48 -11.70 -2.76
C THR A 33 -8.41 -11.30 -4.23
N SER A 34 -7.48 -10.41 -4.61
CA SER A 34 -7.43 -9.81 -5.94
C SER A 34 -6.38 -10.43 -6.86
N ILE A 35 -5.31 -11.02 -6.30
CA ILE A 35 -4.22 -11.63 -7.07
C ILE A 35 -4.39 -13.14 -7.07
N ASN A 36 -4.49 -13.74 -8.25
CA ASN A 36 -4.66 -15.19 -8.43
C ASN A 36 -3.30 -15.91 -8.54
N ASP A 37 -2.49 -15.77 -7.50
CA ASP A 37 -1.21 -16.43 -7.33
C ASP A 37 -1.12 -16.99 -5.90
N SER A 38 -0.86 -18.29 -5.77
CA SER A 38 -0.92 -18.96 -4.46
C SER A 38 0.19 -18.54 -3.50
N GLU A 39 1.37 -18.19 -4.00
CA GLU A 39 2.47 -17.73 -3.14
C GLU A 39 2.14 -16.36 -2.58
N ILE A 40 1.70 -15.43 -3.45
CA ILE A 40 1.29 -14.08 -3.04
C ILE A 40 0.10 -14.14 -2.06
N GLN A 41 -0.86 -15.03 -2.29
CA GLN A 41 -1.99 -15.23 -1.38
C GLN A 41 -1.57 -15.74 0.00
N ASN A 42 -0.61 -16.66 0.06
CA ASN A 42 -0.07 -17.19 1.31
C ASN A 42 0.72 -16.11 2.06
N ASP A 43 1.53 -15.32 1.36
CA ASP A 43 2.29 -14.22 1.97
C ASP A 43 1.37 -13.13 2.52
N ALA A 44 0.31 -12.78 1.78
CA ALA A 44 -0.72 -11.88 2.27
C ALA A 44 -1.42 -12.43 3.52
N GLN A 45 -1.70 -13.74 3.58
CA GLN A 45 -2.24 -14.37 4.79
C GLN A 45 -1.25 -14.31 5.97
N ASN A 46 0.04 -14.54 5.74
CA ASN A 46 1.07 -14.45 6.78
C ASN A 46 1.11 -13.04 7.40
N VAL A 47 0.97 -11.99 6.59
CA VAL A 47 0.87 -10.60 7.07
C VAL A 47 -0.39 -10.40 7.93
N MET A 48 -1.54 -10.88 7.46
CA MET A 48 -2.80 -10.80 8.22
C MET A 48 -2.70 -11.49 9.60
N ASP A 49 -2.07 -12.66 9.65
CA ASP A 49 -1.86 -13.42 10.89
C ASP A 49 -0.88 -12.70 11.83
N ALA A 50 0.20 -12.12 11.29
CA ALA A 50 1.17 -11.35 12.07
C ALA A 50 0.52 -10.13 12.75
N ILE A 51 -0.35 -9.40 12.03
CA ILE A 51 -1.08 -8.25 12.58
C ILE A 51 -2.04 -8.70 13.69
N THR A 52 -2.79 -9.78 13.45
CA THR A 52 -3.72 -10.35 14.43
C THR A 52 -2.99 -10.71 15.74
N ASN A 53 -1.76 -11.23 15.63
CA ASN A 53 -0.94 -11.56 16.80
C ASN A 53 -0.29 -10.33 17.46
N ALA A 54 0.00 -9.27 16.70
CA ALA A 54 0.65 -8.06 17.21
C ALA A 54 -0.34 -7.12 17.93
N VAL A 55 -1.59 -7.05 17.48
CA VAL A 55 -2.61 -6.13 17.99
C VAL A 55 -3.29 -6.72 19.22
N ILE A 56 -2.87 -6.28 20.41
CA ILE A 56 -3.39 -6.77 21.70
C ILE A 56 -4.78 -6.18 22.02
N ALA A 57 -5.07 -4.98 21.53
CA ALA A 57 -6.37 -4.32 21.67
C ALA A 57 -6.60 -3.33 20.52
N ASN A 58 -7.84 -3.25 20.02
CA ASN A 58 -8.26 -2.32 18.98
C ASN A 58 -9.67 -1.79 19.30
N TYR A 59 -9.95 -0.53 18.96
CA TYR A 59 -11.28 0.07 19.00
C TYR A 59 -11.54 0.78 17.67
N ILE A 60 -12.65 0.42 17.02
CA ILE A 60 -13.02 0.97 15.71
C ILE A 60 -14.37 1.68 15.77
N GLY A 61 -14.47 2.79 15.05
CA GLY A 61 -15.74 3.46 14.80
C GLY A 61 -16.53 2.77 13.68
N TYR A 62 -17.84 3.01 13.62
CA TYR A 62 -18.71 2.42 12.58
C TYR A 62 -18.29 2.78 11.14
N GLU A 63 -17.62 3.92 10.95
CA GLU A 63 -17.13 4.39 9.65
C GLU A 63 -15.84 3.66 9.20
N HIS A 64 -15.21 2.86 10.08
CA HIS A 64 -13.90 2.23 9.90
C HIS A 64 -13.96 0.71 10.14
N SER A 65 -14.93 0.06 9.49
CA SER A 65 -15.26 -1.35 9.73
C SER A 65 -14.16 -2.35 9.31
N ASN A 66 -13.20 -1.94 8.47
CA ASN A 66 -12.09 -2.81 8.06
C ASN A 66 -10.79 -2.51 8.81
N SER A 67 -10.75 -1.50 9.68
CA SER A 67 -9.55 -1.22 10.44
C SER A 67 -9.22 -2.34 11.44
N GLN A 68 -7.95 -2.75 11.46
CA GLN A 68 -7.39 -3.75 12.37
C GLN A 68 -6.28 -3.18 13.25
N GLY A 69 -6.14 -1.85 13.33
CA GLY A 69 -5.33 -1.19 14.36
C GLY A 69 -3.85 -0.95 14.00
N ILE A 70 -3.41 -1.32 12.79
CA ILE A 70 -2.07 -0.97 12.27
C ILE A 70 -2.22 -0.37 10.87
N SER A 71 -1.76 0.87 10.71
CA SER A 71 -1.63 1.52 9.41
C SER A 71 -0.19 1.48 8.89
N ILE A 72 -0.03 1.52 7.57
CA ILE A 72 1.26 1.61 6.89
C ILE A 72 1.24 2.75 5.87
N TYR A 73 2.38 3.40 5.67
CA TYR A 73 2.55 4.36 4.58
C TYR A 73 2.56 3.60 3.25
N LEU A 74 1.61 3.92 2.36
CA LEU A 74 1.61 3.40 0.99
C LEU A 74 2.20 4.46 0.08
N SER A 75 3.41 4.20 -0.43
CA SER A 75 4.07 5.09 -1.37
C SER A 75 3.34 5.06 -2.71
N ASP A 76 2.64 6.14 -3.03
CA ASP A 76 2.00 6.35 -4.31
C ASP A 76 2.48 7.70 -4.89
N PRO A 77 2.87 7.77 -6.18
CA PRO A 77 3.37 8.97 -6.85
C PRO A 77 2.42 10.16 -6.80
N ARG A 78 1.12 9.90 -6.63
CA ARG A 78 0.10 10.94 -6.43
C ARG A 78 0.31 11.68 -5.10
N TYR A 79 1.04 11.06 -4.16
CA TYR A 79 1.17 11.44 -2.75
C TYR A 79 2.65 11.60 -2.34
N ASN A 80 3.44 12.27 -3.19
CA ASN A 80 4.92 12.28 -3.13
C ASN A 80 5.55 13.06 -1.95
N GLU A 81 4.78 13.87 -1.21
CA GLU A 81 5.36 14.84 -0.27
C GLU A 81 6.10 14.16 0.90
N MET A 82 5.62 12.99 1.33
CA MET A 82 6.19 12.24 2.46
C MET A 82 7.17 11.14 2.04
N HIS A 83 7.29 10.85 0.75
CA HIS A 83 8.09 9.74 0.22
C HIS A 83 9.57 9.86 0.62
N LYS A 84 10.16 11.05 0.46
CA LYS A 84 11.57 11.29 0.81
C LYS A 84 11.86 11.11 2.30
N ILE A 85 10.93 11.53 3.17
CA ILE A 85 11.07 11.39 4.62
C ILE A 85 10.95 9.91 4.99
N TYR A 86 9.97 9.20 4.39
CA TYR A 86 9.81 7.77 4.59
C TYR A 86 11.08 7.00 4.23
N GLU A 87 11.71 7.28 3.08
CA GLU A 87 12.94 6.59 2.65
C GLU A 87 14.18 6.92 3.50
N THR A 88 14.31 8.15 4.00
CA THR A 88 15.57 8.62 4.60
C THR A 88 15.58 8.57 6.12
N GLU A 89 14.43 8.75 6.77
CA GLU A 89 14.32 8.99 8.21
C GLU A 89 13.62 7.87 8.99
N VAL A 90 12.79 7.04 8.33
CA VAL A 90 12.09 5.94 9.00
C VAL A 90 12.99 4.70 9.06
N VAL A 91 13.19 4.13 10.24
CA VAL A 91 14.01 2.91 10.39
C VAL A 91 13.30 1.70 9.78
N PHE A 92 11.97 1.66 9.90
CA PHE A 92 11.13 0.59 9.34
C PHE A 92 11.25 0.49 7.81
N SER A 93 11.45 1.60 7.10
CA SER A 93 11.64 1.55 5.64
C SER A 93 12.96 0.88 5.27
N ARG A 94 14.04 1.15 6.02
CA ARG A 94 15.38 0.55 5.81
C ARG A 94 15.43 -0.98 5.91
N ASP A 95 14.55 -1.56 6.71
CA ASP A 95 14.44 -3.02 6.85
C ASP A 95 13.42 -3.63 5.85
N THR A 96 12.67 -2.79 5.13
CA THR A 96 11.62 -3.18 4.17
C THR A 96 11.85 -2.61 2.76
N ASP A 97 13.08 -2.20 2.44
CA ASP A 97 13.48 -1.47 1.23
C ASP A 97 12.94 -2.06 -0.10
N GLU A 98 12.67 -3.37 -0.15
CA GLU A 98 12.09 -4.05 -1.34
C GLU A 98 10.64 -3.65 -1.65
N PHE A 99 9.86 -3.17 -0.68
CA PHE A 99 8.48 -2.73 -0.93
C PHE A 99 8.42 -1.47 -1.80
N LEU A 100 9.47 -0.64 -1.78
CA LEU A 100 9.58 0.60 -2.55
C LEU A 100 10.26 0.41 -3.92
N SER A 101 11.30 -0.42 -4.00
CA SER A 101 11.96 -0.70 -5.28
C SER A 101 11.01 -1.37 -6.28
N THR A 102 10.18 -2.30 -5.79
CA THR A 102 9.20 -3.01 -6.60
C THR A 102 8.16 -2.07 -7.23
N TYR A 103 7.77 -0.98 -6.56
CA TYR A 103 6.85 0.01 -7.14
C TYR A 103 7.49 0.78 -8.31
N ASN A 104 8.76 1.17 -8.17
CA ASN A 104 9.50 1.87 -9.22
C ASN A 104 9.78 0.99 -10.44
N ASP A 105 10.01 -0.31 -10.23
CA ASP A 105 10.25 -1.28 -11.32
C ASP A 105 8.97 -1.70 -12.04
N LEU A 106 7.80 -1.52 -11.43
CA LEU A 106 6.48 -1.80 -12.03
C LEU A 106 5.90 -0.60 -12.81
N GLN A 107 6.53 0.57 -12.75
CA GLN A 107 6.20 1.66 -13.67
C GLN A 107 6.59 1.20 -15.10
N PRO A 108 5.66 1.10 -16.06
CA PRO A 108 6.07 0.91 -17.44
C PRO A 108 6.99 2.08 -17.82
N PRO A 109 8.06 1.85 -18.60
CA PRO A 109 8.93 2.93 -19.02
C PRO A 109 8.07 4.01 -19.66
N GLU A 110 8.26 5.27 -19.25
CA GLU A 110 7.55 6.40 -19.83
C GLU A 110 7.61 6.25 -21.35
N THR A 111 6.45 6.06 -21.98
CA THR A 111 6.37 6.05 -23.44
C THR A 111 6.75 7.43 -23.91
N THR A 112 8.04 7.63 -24.19
CA THR A 112 8.46 8.64 -25.15
C THR A 112 7.79 8.24 -26.46
N ILE A 113 6.65 8.86 -26.76
CA ILE A 113 6.07 8.83 -28.10
C ILE A 113 7.07 9.54 -28.99
N THR A 114 8.03 8.77 -29.49
CA THR A 114 8.76 9.07 -30.71
C THR A 114 8.15 8.17 -31.77
N ASP A 115 7.63 8.83 -32.78
CA ASP A 115 6.97 8.27 -33.95
C ASP A 115 7.66 7.01 -34.47
N GLY A 116 6.88 5.93 -34.63
CA GLY A 116 7.31 4.74 -35.36
C GLY A 116 7.52 3.47 -34.54
N GLN A 117 6.46 2.66 -34.48
CA GLN A 117 6.45 1.20 -34.33
C GLN A 117 6.89 0.59 -32.98
N SER A 118 5.91 0.03 -32.26
CA SER A 118 6.16 -1.04 -31.29
C SER A 118 5.20 -2.21 -31.53
N LYS A 119 5.80 -3.35 -31.88
CA LYS A 119 5.20 -4.67 -32.04
C LYS A 119 5.23 -5.36 -30.67
N TRP A 120 4.09 -5.79 -30.16
CA TRP A 120 4.03 -6.63 -28.96
C TRP A 120 4.52 -8.05 -29.30
N VAL A 121 5.46 -8.57 -28.53
CA VAL A 121 5.82 -10.00 -28.54
C VAL A 121 5.34 -10.57 -27.20
N LEU A 122 4.45 -11.57 -27.30
CA LEU A 122 4.06 -12.46 -26.21
C LEU A 122 5.17 -13.48 -25.94
#